data_AF-A0A524DKZ3-F1
#
_entry.id   AF-A0A524DKZ3-F1
#
_cell.length_a   1.000
_cell.length_b   1.000
_cell.length_c   1.000
_cell.angle_alpha   90.00
_cell.angle_beta   90.00
_cell.angle_gamma   90.00
#
_symmetry.space_group_name_H-M   'P 1'
#
loop_
_entity.id
_entity.type
_entity.pdbx_description
1 polymer ?
#
loop_
_entity_poly.entity_id
_entity_poly.type
_entity_poly.pdbx_seq_one_letter_code
_entity_poly.pdbx_strand_id
1 'polypeptide(L)'
;MEFKLWKFIWTGIVGMLLMIPIAYTFFYLFDMPRLLTGGLIQNFFALGSAIGPLIFFFIAAFLGVFIICLVPIHWVIIYTPGDLFGIDLLLAIALPWIACCSLMALLTSKNFWDGIFTSLAIGLGFFIVMLVIYLGASVILAPIGGGAILDGIAIGLSDSPFLLAAFLATMEGAGTGCAFAALIGSIKQE
;
A
#
# COMPACT_ATOMS: atom_id res chain seq x y z
N MET A 1 14.35 26.49 -3.39
CA MET A 1 14.48 25.02 -3.40
C MET A 1 14.13 24.56 -4.80
N GLU A 2 15.07 23.95 -5.52
CA GLU A 2 14.79 23.48 -6.88
C GLU A 2 14.16 22.09 -6.84
N PHE A 3 12.92 21.99 -7.31
CA PHE A 3 12.25 20.70 -7.48
C PHE A 3 12.90 19.94 -8.65
N LYS A 4 13.52 18.79 -8.35
CA LYS A 4 14.17 17.94 -9.36
C LYS A 4 13.25 16.77 -9.72
N LEU A 5 12.51 16.91 -10.82
CA LEU A 5 11.55 15.90 -11.32
C LEU A 5 12.16 14.50 -11.41
N TRP A 6 13.39 14.37 -11.90
CA TRP A 6 14.08 13.08 -11.98
C TRP A 6 14.23 12.40 -10.62
N LYS A 7 14.59 13.15 -9.58
CA LYS A 7 14.72 12.62 -8.21
C LYS A 7 13.38 12.10 -7.71
N PHE A 8 12.31 12.85 -7.96
CA PHE A 8 10.95 12.47 -7.58
C PHE A 8 10.52 11.15 -8.23
N ILE A 9 10.72 11.01 -9.55
CA ILE A 9 10.40 9.78 -10.30
C ILE A 9 11.22 8.60 -9.76
N TRP A 10 12.53 8.80 -9.56
CA TRP A 10 13.41 7.75 -9.03
C TRP A 10 12.99 7.29 -7.63
N THR A 11 12.72 8.22 -6.72
CA THR A 11 12.26 7.88 -5.36
C THR A 11 10.91 7.16 -5.37
N GLY A 12 10.02 7.54 -6.29
CA GLY A 12 8.75 6.84 -6.48
C GLY A 12 8.97 5.38 -6.92
N ILE A 13 9.76 5.14 -7.98
CA ILE A 13 10.01 3.80 -8.50
C ILE A 13 10.73 2.92 -7.47
N VAL A 14 11.83 3.40 -6.89
CA VAL A 14 12.61 2.63 -5.92
C VAL A 14 11.80 2.38 -4.64
N GLY A 15 11.03 3.37 -4.19
CA GLY A 15 10.16 3.20 -3.03
C GLY A 15 9.02 2.21 -3.28
N MET A 16 8.42 2.21 -4.47
CA MET A 16 7.44 1.17 -4.83
C MET A 16 8.06 -0.23 -4.81
N LEU A 17 9.29 -0.40 -5.31
CA LEU A 17 10.00 -1.67 -5.25
C LEU A 17 10.34 -2.08 -3.81
N LEU A 18 10.70 -1.11 -2.95
CA LEU A 18 10.98 -1.35 -1.53
C LEU A 18 9.71 -1.75 -0.76
N MET A 19 8.55 -1.22 -1.15
CA MET A 19 7.27 -1.58 -0.53
C MET A 19 6.94 -3.06 -0.70
N ILE A 20 7.36 -3.72 -1.79
CA ILE A 20 7.04 -5.14 -2.06
C ILE A 20 7.50 -6.07 -0.91
N PRO A 21 8.81 -6.12 -0.55
CA PRO A 21 9.27 -6.97 0.55
C PRO A 21 8.76 -6.51 1.93
N ILE A 22 8.50 -5.20 2.10
CA ILE A 22 7.91 -4.67 3.34
C ILE A 22 6.48 -5.18 3.47
N ALA A 23 5.65 -4.99 2.45
CA ALA A 23 4.28 -5.45 2.39
C ALA A 23 4.19 -6.96 2.63
N TYR A 24 5.05 -7.78 2.02
CA TYR A 24 5.13 -9.21 2.33
C TYR A 24 5.35 -9.49 3.82
N THR A 25 6.31 -8.80 4.42
CA THR A 25 6.67 -9.00 5.82
C THR A 25 5.48 -8.67 6.73
N PHE A 26 4.82 -7.53 6.50
CA PHE A 26 3.65 -7.12 7.27
C PHE A 26 2.42 -7.99 6.99
N PHE A 27 2.24 -8.44 5.75
CA PHE A 27 1.19 -9.37 5.35
C PHE A 27 1.29 -10.69 6.12
N TYR A 28 2.51 -11.19 6.31
CA TYR A 28 2.81 -12.39 7.10
C TYR A 28 2.71 -12.15 8.60
N LEU A 29 3.30 -11.07 9.11
CA LEU A 29 3.33 -10.75 10.55
C LEU A 29 1.93 -10.54 11.13
N PHE A 30 1.05 -9.86 10.40
CA PHE A 30 -0.30 -9.54 10.86
C PHE A 30 -1.36 -10.55 10.41
N ASP A 31 -1.01 -11.58 9.63
CA ASP A 31 -1.99 -12.52 9.05
C ASP A 31 -3.16 -11.78 8.37
N MET A 32 -2.81 -10.89 7.43
CA MET A 32 -3.79 -10.07 6.72
C MET A 32 -4.95 -10.86 6.06
N PRO A 33 -4.77 -12.07 5.48
CA PRO A 33 -5.88 -12.86 4.97
C PRO A 33 -6.94 -13.14 6.05
N ARG A 34 -6.48 -13.53 7.24
CA ARG A 34 -7.37 -13.76 8.38
C ARG A 34 -8.04 -12.47 8.83
N LEU A 35 -7.30 -11.36 8.87
CA LEU A 35 -7.81 -10.03 9.23
C LEU A 35 -8.81 -9.44 8.21
N LEU A 36 -8.72 -9.77 6.93
CA LEU A 36 -9.69 -9.26 5.96
C LEU A 36 -10.94 -10.12 5.87
N THR A 37 -10.82 -11.41 6.20
CA THR A 37 -11.89 -12.38 5.99
C THR A 37 -12.56 -12.84 7.29
N GLY A 38 -12.20 -12.24 8.43
CA GLY A 38 -12.70 -12.68 9.74
C GLY A 38 -12.36 -14.15 10.05
N GLY A 39 -11.29 -14.68 9.45
CA GLY A 39 -10.91 -16.08 9.55
C GLY A 39 -11.70 -17.04 8.66
N LEU A 40 -12.36 -16.58 7.59
CA LEU A 40 -12.89 -17.45 6.52
C LEU A 40 -11.77 -18.08 5.70
N ILE A 41 -10.73 -17.31 5.36
CA ILE A 41 -9.52 -17.84 4.75
C ILE A 41 -8.54 -18.17 5.87
N GLN A 42 -8.52 -19.45 6.25
CA GLN A 42 -7.51 -20.00 7.16
C GLN A 42 -6.46 -20.74 6.33
N ASN A 43 -5.21 -20.77 6.81
CA ASN A 43 -4.12 -21.52 6.18
C ASN A 43 -3.64 -20.99 4.82
N PHE A 44 -3.88 -19.71 4.48
CA PHE A 44 -3.29 -19.10 3.28
C PHE A 44 -1.76 -19.29 3.24
N PHE A 45 -1.10 -19.21 4.39
CA PHE A 45 0.34 -19.44 4.52
C PHE A 45 0.75 -20.91 4.36
N ALA A 46 -0.14 -21.87 4.65
CA ALA A 46 0.14 -23.28 4.41
C ALA A 46 0.23 -23.59 2.91
N LEU A 47 -0.42 -22.78 2.07
CA LEU A 47 -0.32 -22.86 0.61
C LEU A 47 1.12 -22.65 0.12
N GLY A 48 1.94 -21.92 0.89
CA GLY A 48 3.36 -21.72 0.59
C GLY A 48 4.18 -23.00 0.57
N SER A 49 3.76 -24.04 1.31
CA SER A 49 4.39 -25.37 1.25
C SER A 49 4.05 -26.14 -0.02
N ALA A 50 2.89 -25.86 -0.64
CA ALA A 50 2.41 -26.57 -1.83
C ALA A 50 2.91 -25.97 -3.14
N ILE A 51 3.04 -24.63 -3.22
CA ILE A 51 3.48 -23.92 -4.43
C ILE A 51 4.96 -23.52 -4.41
N GLY A 52 5.63 -23.73 -3.28
CA GLY A 52 7.03 -23.36 -3.07
C GLY A 52 7.21 -21.93 -2.53
N PRO A 53 8.28 -21.70 -1.73
CA PRO A 53 8.45 -20.47 -0.96
C PRO A 53 8.66 -19.22 -1.83
N LEU A 54 9.32 -19.35 -2.98
CA LEU A 54 9.59 -18.22 -3.87
C LEU A 54 8.31 -17.72 -4.57
N ILE A 55 7.50 -18.63 -5.10
CA ILE A 55 6.23 -18.28 -5.75
C ILE A 55 5.27 -17.70 -4.71
N PHE A 56 5.22 -18.31 -3.52
CA PHE A 56 4.42 -17.81 -2.41
C PHE A 56 4.82 -16.40 -1.98
N PHE A 57 6.12 -16.10 -1.91
CA PHE A 57 6.61 -14.76 -1.61
C PHE A 57 6.01 -13.72 -2.57
N PHE A 58 6.10 -13.95 -3.88
CA PHE A 58 5.56 -13.00 -4.85
C PHE A 58 4.04 -12.83 -4.72
N ILE A 59 3.29 -13.93 -4.60
CA ILE A 59 1.82 -13.86 -4.46
C ILE A 59 1.44 -13.07 -3.20
N ALA A 60 2.03 -13.40 -2.06
CA ALA A 60 1.74 -12.75 -0.78
C ALA A 60 2.18 -11.27 -0.79
N ALA A 61 3.33 -10.95 -1.40
CA ALA A 61 3.82 -9.58 -1.53
C ALA A 61 2.89 -8.73 -2.40
N PHE A 62 2.51 -9.24 -3.58
CA PHE A 62 1.60 -8.54 -4.50
C PHE A 62 0.23 -8.35 -3.86
N LEU A 63 -0.32 -9.37 -3.20
CA LEU A 63 -1.60 -9.29 -2.51
C LEU A 63 -1.54 -8.27 -1.36
N GLY A 64 -0.46 -8.28 -0.57
CA GLY A 64 -0.24 -7.30 0.48
C GLY A 64 -0.18 -5.86 -0.05
N VAL A 65 0.60 -5.61 -1.10
CA VAL A 65 0.63 -4.29 -1.75
C VAL A 65 -0.75 -3.89 -2.25
N PHE A 66 -1.48 -4.82 -2.87
CA PHE A 66 -2.81 -4.55 -3.41
C PHE A 66 -3.80 -4.12 -2.32
N ILE A 67 -3.80 -4.83 -1.20
CA ILE A 67 -4.63 -4.50 -0.03
C ILE A 67 -4.26 -3.14 0.55
N ILE A 68 -2.97 -2.90 0.79
CA ILE A 68 -2.46 -1.63 1.33
C ILE A 68 -2.82 -0.44 0.41
N CYS A 69 -2.94 -0.70 -0.89
CA CYS A 69 -3.33 0.29 -1.88
C CYS A 69 -4.84 0.35 -2.16
N LEU A 70 -5.67 -0.47 -1.51
CA LEU A 70 -7.12 -0.48 -1.73
C LEU A 70 -7.94 -0.25 -0.47
N VAL A 71 -7.41 -0.56 0.71
CA VAL A 71 -8.10 -0.36 1.98
C VAL A 71 -7.70 0.99 2.56
N PRO A 72 -8.58 2.01 2.57
CA PRO A 72 -8.24 3.31 3.13
C PRO A 72 -8.13 3.25 4.65
N ILE A 73 -7.23 4.06 5.21
CA ILE A 73 -6.97 4.13 6.65
C ILE A 73 -8.22 4.67 7.37
N HIS A 74 -8.87 5.70 6.82
CA HIS A 74 -10.09 6.25 7.42
C HIS A 74 -11.22 5.21 7.48
N TRP A 75 -11.33 4.32 6.49
CA TRP A 75 -12.35 3.28 6.47
C TRP A 75 -12.15 2.33 7.66
N VAL A 76 -10.91 1.90 7.92
CA VAL A 76 -10.60 1.06 9.09
C VAL A 76 -10.98 1.75 10.40
N ILE A 77 -10.69 3.05 10.52
CA ILE A 77 -11.01 3.84 11.71
C ILE A 77 -12.52 3.95 11.94
N ILE A 78 -13.30 4.14 10.87
CA ILE A 78 -14.76 4.34 10.96
C ILE A 78 -15.49 3.03 11.25
N TYR A 79 -15.11 1.94 10.59
CA TYR A 79 -15.85 0.68 10.60
C TYR A 79 -15.38 -0.32 11.66
N THR A 80 -14.17 -0.14 12.21
CA THR A 80 -13.66 -0.98 13.31
C THR A 80 -13.11 -0.16 14.48
N PRO A 81 -13.84 0.85 15.00
CA PRO A 81 -13.34 1.71 16.06
C PRO A 81 -13.21 0.94 17.38
N GLY A 82 -11.98 0.73 17.84
CA GLY A 82 -11.69 0.20 19.18
C GLY A 82 -11.76 -1.31 19.34
N ASP A 83 -12.09 -2.06 18.29
CA ASP A 83 -11.94 -3.52 18.29
C ASP A 83 -10.46 -3.88 18.12
N LEU A 84 -9.97 -4.86 18.90
CA LEU A 84 -8.60 -5.39 18.78
C LEU A 84 -8.25 -5.73 17.32
N PHE A 85 -9.22 -6.29 16.60
CA PHE A 85 -9.11 -6.62 15.19
C PHE A 85 -8.92 -5.40 14.28
N GLY A 86 -9.61 -4.28 14.57
CA GLY A 86 -9.48 -3.04 13.84
C GLY A 86 -8.12 -2.37 14.03
N ILE A 87 -7.56 -2.49 15.24
CA ILE A 87 -6.20 -2.01 15.54
C ILE A 87 -5.17 -2.80 14.75
N ASP A 88 -5.29 -4.13 14.71
CA ASP A 88 -4.37 -4.99 13.96
C ASP A 88 -4.40 -4.66 12.46
N LEU A 89 -5.59 -4.47 11.89
CA LEU A 89 -5.75 -4.09 10.48
C LEU A 89 -5.19 -2.68 10.19
N LEU A 90 -5.42 -1.71 11.09
CA LEU A 90 -4.90 -0.36 10.99
C LEU A 90 -3.36 -0.37 10.97
N LEU A 91 -2.74 -1.12 11.88
CA LEU A 91 -1.29 -1.28 11.94
C LEU A 91 -0.75 -2.02 10.72
N ALA A 92 -1.45 -3.07 10.29
CA ALA A 92 -1.06 -3.85 9.11
C ALA A 92 -1.03 -2.99 7.83
N ILE A 93 -1.91 -1.99 7.71
CA ILE A 93 -1.96 -1.07 6.56
C ILE A 93 -1.00 0.11 6.74
N ALA A 94 -0.97 0.75 7.92
CA ALA A 94 -0.20 1.97 8.13
C ALA A 94 1.31 1.71 8.30
N LEU A 95 1.72 0.64 8.99
CA LEU A 95 3.14 0.37 9.26
C LEU A 95 3.98 0.12 8.00
N PRO A 96 3.50 -0.59 6.96
CA PRO A 96 4.21 -0.67 5.68
C PRO A 96 4.53 0.69 5.06
N TRP A 97 3.54 1.61 5.06
CA TRP A 97 3.75 2.97 4.57
C TRP A 97 4.78 3.72 5.39
N ILE A 98 4.67 3.64 6.72
CA ILE A 98 5.62 4.27 7.64
C ILE A 98 7.03 3.72 7.41
N ALA A 99 7.20 2.39 7.38
CA ALA A 99 8.49 1.74 7.20
C ALA A 99 9.11 2.06 5.84
N CYS A 100 8.33 1.93 4.75
CA CYS A 100 8.80 2.18 3.40
C CYS A 100 9.21 3.65 3.21
N CYS A 101 8.34 4.60 3.58
CA CYS A 101 8.62 6.02 3.41
C CYS A 101 9.76 6.47 4.32
N SER A 102 9.87 5.92 5.53
CA SER A 102 10.97 6.21 6.45
C SER A 102 12.31 5.72 5.93
N LEU A 103 12.39 4.47 5.47
CA LEU A 103 13.62 3.91 4.89
C LEU A 103 14.02 4.63 3.62
N MET A 104 13.06 4.96 2.75
CA MET A 104 13.35 5.73 1.55
C MET A 104 13.87 7.13 1.90
N ALA A 105 13.23 7.84 2.83
CA ALA A 105 13.75 9.12 3.31
C ALA A 105 15.16 8.97 3.92
N LEU A 106 15.40 7.91 4.71
CA LEU A 106 16.72 7.62 5.27
C LEU A 106 17.79 7.39 4.18
N LEU A 107 17.42 6.96 2.99
CA LEU A 107 18.36 6.79 1.88
C LEU A 107 18.50 8.04 0.99
N THR A 108 17.43 8.83 0.82
CA THR A 108 17.36 9.83 -0.28
C THR A 108 17.12 11.27 0.17
N SER A 109 16.56 11.49 1.37
CA SER A 109 16.25 12.83 1.86
C SER A 109 17.49 13.50 2.44
N LYS A 110 17.58 14.82 2.21
CA LYS A 110 18.63 15.70 2.76
C LYS A 110 18.06 16.82 3.64
N ASN A 111 16.74 16.98 3.62
CA ASN A 111 16.02 18.01 4.37
C ASN A 111 14.56 17.55 4.56
N PHE A 112 13.83 18.30 5.38
CA PHE A 112 12.40 18.07 5.68
C PHE A 112 11.55 17.87 4.42
N TRP A 113 11.66 18.79 3.45
CA TRP A 113 10.83 18.80 2.24
C TRP A 113 11.12 17.63 1.31
N ASP A 114 12.38 17.24 1.17
CA ASP A 114 12.77 16.05 0.43
C ASP A 114 12.14 14.78 1.03
N GLY A 115 11.96 14.73 2.35
CA GLY A 115 11.24 13.67 3.04
C GLY A 115 9.77 13.59 2.61
N ILE A 116 9.07 14.72 2.65
CA ILE A 116 7.67 14.82 2.20
C ILE A 116 7.54 14.39 0.74
N PHE A 117 8.35 14.96 -0.16
CA PHE A 117 8.26 14.65 -1.59
C PHE A 117 8.59 13.19 -1.90
N THR A 118 9.47 12.55 -1.12
CA THR A 118 9.76 11.12 -1.25
C THR A 118 8.51 10.29 -0.97
N SER A 119 7.79 10.58 0.13
CA SER A 119 6.56 9.84 0.48
C SER A 119 5.44 10.07 -0.54
N LEU A 120 5.23 11.33 -0.96
CA LEU A 120 4.25 11.66 -1.99
C LEU A 120 4.56 10.99 -3.34
N ALA A 121 5.83 10.89 -3.71
CA ALA A 121 6.24 10.20 -4.94
C ALA A 121 5.85 8.72 -4.94
N ILE A 122 6.00 8.06 -3.79
CA ILE A 122 5.65 6.64 -3.63
C ILE A 122 4.12 6.46 -3.71
N GLY A 123 3.36 7.29 -2.99
CA GLY A 123 1.90 7.27 -3.03
C GLY A 123 1.34 7.50 -4.43
N LEU A 124 1.81 8.55 -5.10
CA LEU A 124 1.40 8.86 -6.48
C LEU A 124 1.80 7.75 -7.45
N GLY A 125 2.99 7.16 -7.26
CA GLY A 125 3.43 6.01 -8.05
C GLY A 125 2.46 4.84 -7.96
N PHE A 126 2.06 4.44 -6.75
CA PHE A 126 1.10 3.36 -6.55
C PHE A 126 -0.28 3.70 -7.11
N PHE A 127 -0.74 4.95 -6.97
CA PHE A 127 -1.99 5.38 -7.56
C PHE A 127 -1.97 5.24 -9.09
N ILE A 128 -0.88 5.66 -9.76
CA ILE A 128 -0.73 5.50 -11.21
C ILE A 128 -0.75 4.02 -11.59
N VAL A 129 -0.08 3.15 -10.83
CA VAL A 129 -0.09 1.70 -11.08
C VAL A 129 -1.52 1.15 -10.96
N MET A 130 -2.27 1.51 -9.92
CA MET A 130 -3.65 1.07 -9.75
C MET A 130 -4.58 1.61 -10.84
N LEU A 131 -4.38 2.84 -11.28
CA LEU A 131 -5.09 3.42 -12.42
C LEU A 131 -4.85 2.61 -13.69
N VAL A 132 -3.59 2.25 -13.98
CA VAL A 132 -3.24 1.43 -15.15
C VAL A 132 -3.85 0.03 -15.05
N ILE A 133 -3.86 -0.58 -13.86
CA ILE A 133 -4.52 -1.88 -13.62
C ILE A 133 -6.02 -1.77 -13.90
N TYR A 134 -6.69 -0.74 -13.38
CA TYR A 134 -8.12 -0.54 -13.58
C TYR A 134 -8.47 -0.34 -15.06
N LEU A 135 -7.75 0.54 -15.76
CA LEU A 135 -7.96 0.81 -17.18
C LEU A 135 -7.64 -0.43 -18.04
N GLY A 136 -6.54 -1.11 -17.74
CA GLY A 136 -6.14 -2.33 -18.41
C GLY A 136 -7.18 -3.44 -18.26
N ALA A 137 -7.64 -3.70 -17.03
CA ALA A 137 -8.69 -4.67 -16.77
C ALA A 137 -10.02 -4.27 -17.43
N SER A 138 -10.38 -2.99 -17.41
CA SER A 138 -11.60 -2.49 -18.05
C SER A 138 -11.60 -2.71 -19.55
N VAL A 139 -10.44 -2.59 -20.21
CA VAL A 139 -10.29 -2.83 -21.65
C VAL A 139 -10.21 -4.33 -21.96
N ILE A 140 -9.35 -5.09 -21.26
CA ILE A 140 -9.09 -6.50 -21.55
C ILE A 140 -10.31 -7.37 -21.22
N LEU A 141 -11.00 -7.07 -20.11
CA LEU A 141 -12.16 -7.82 -19.62
C LEU A 141 -13.47 -7.10 -19.95
N ALA A 142 -13.48 -6.16 -20.90
CA ALA A 142 -14.69 -5.45 -21.35
C ALA A 142 -15.87 -6.40 -21.65
N PRO A 143 -15.68 -7.56 -22.32
CA PRO A 143 -16.80 -8.47 -22.64
C PRO A 143 -17.50 -9.05 -21.41
N ILE A 144 -16.83 -9.09 -20.26
CA ILE A 144 -17.36 -9.61 -19.00
C ILE A 144 -17.52 -8.51 -17.93
N GLY A 145 -17.39 -7.24 -18.30
CA GLY A 145 -17.56 -6.11 -17.37
C GLY A 145 -16.38 -5.87 -16.42
N GLY A 146 -15.14 -5.98 -16.91
CA GLY A 146 -13.90 -5.84 -16.11
C GLY A 146 -13.86 -4.71 -15.08
N GLY A 147 -14.24 -3.49 -15.48
CA GLY A 147 -14.30 -2.34 -14.57
C GLY A 147 -15.33 -2.54 -13.44
N ALA A 148 -16.50 -3.06 -13.77
CA ALA A 148 -17.54 -3.38 -12.79
C ALA A 148 -17.14 -4.51 -11.83
N ILE A 149 -16.32 -5.48 -12.28
CA ILE A 149 -15.76 -6.52 -11.41
C ILE A 149 -14.81 -5.89 -10.39
N LEU A 150 -13.88 -5.04 -10.84
CA LEU A 150 -12.95 -4.36 -9.93
C LEU A 150 -13.67 -3.42 -8.96
N ASP A 151 -14.67 -2.67 -9.44
CA ASP A 151 -15.50 -1.83 -8.59
C ASP A 151 -16.30 -2.66 -7.59
N GLY A 152 -16.84 -3.81 -7.99
CA GLY A 152 -17.54 -4.73 -7.08
C GLY A 152 -16.64 -5.28 -5.97
N ILE A 153 -15.39 -5.64 -6.30
CA ILE A 153 -14.39 -6.08 -5.32
C ILE A 153 -14.05 -4.95 -4.35
N ALA A 154 -13.78 -3.74 -4.86
CA ALA A 154 -13.43 -2.60 -4.02
C ALA A 154 -14.59 -2.14 -3.13
N ILE A 155 -15.81 -2.12 -3.65
CA ILE A 155 -17.00 -1.81 -2.84
C ILE A 155 -17.17 -2.85 -1.73
N GLY A 156 -16.97 -4.14 -2.01
CA GLY A 156 -17.03 -5.18 -0.99
C GLY A 156 -15.92 -5.09 0.07
N LEU A 157 -14.82 -4.40 -0.23
CA LEU A 157 -13.64 -4.30 0.65
C LEU A 157 -13.60 -2.97 1.44
N SER A 158 -14.00 -1.86 0.84
CA SER A 158 -13.83 -0.51 1.37
C SER A 158 -15.00 0.43 1.10
N ASP A 159 -16.18 -0.11 0.74
CA ASP A 159 -17.41 0.63 0.44
C ASP A 159 -17.25 1.75 -0.62
N SER A 160 -16.24 1.64 -1.47
CA SER A 160 -15.87 2.67 -2.44
C SER A 160 -15.50 2.05 -3.79
N PRO A 161 -15.81 2.73 -4.92
CA PRO A 161 -15.35 2.31 -6.24
C PRO A 161 -13.82 2.20 -6.30
N PHE A 162 -13.29 1.34 -7.16
CA PHE A 162 -11.90 0.92 -7.16
C PHE A 162 -10.91 2.09 -7.22
N LEU A 163 -11.13 3.03 -8.14
CA LEU A 163 -10.23 4.18 -8.28
C LEU A 163 -10.31 5.14 -7.09
N LEU A 164 -11.49 5.28 -6.46
CA LEU A 164 -11.65 6.12 -5.29
C LEU A 164 -10.99 5.47 -4.06
N ALA A 165 -11.20 4.17 -3.87
CA ALA A 165 -10.54 3.37 -2.85
C ALA A 165 -9.01 3.47 -2.98
N ALA A 166 -8.50 3.27 -4.20
CA ALA A 166 -7.07 3.36 -4.49
C ALA A 166 -6.50 4.76 -4.24
N PHE A 167 -7.21 5.80 -4.66
CA PHE A 167 -6.81 7.18 -4.42
C PHE A 167 -6.73 7.48 -2.92
N LEU A 168 -7.78 7.16 -2.17
CA LEU A 168 -7.84 7.44 -0.73
C LEU A 168 -6.77 6.64 0.03
N ALA A 169 -6.66 5.34 -0.23
CA ALA A 169 -5.68 4.48 0.44
C ALA A 169 -4.22 4.93 0.18
N THR A 170 -3.88 5.25 -1.07
CA THR A 170 -2.53 5.69 -1.41
C THR A 170 -2.20 7.08 -0.91
N MET A 171 -3.17 8.02 -0.87
CA MET A 171 -2.95 9.36 -0.33
C MET A 171 -2.88 9.37 1.20
N GLU A 172 -3.69 8.56 1.89
CA GLU A 172 -3.63 8.43 3.35
C GLU A 172 -2.38 7.68 3.80
N GLY A 173 -2.01 6.62 3.08
CA GLY A 173 -0.75 5.92 3.27
C GLY A 173 0.46 6.83 3.02
N ALA A 174 0.47 7.59 1.92
CA ALA A 174 1.53 8.56 1.67
C ALA A 174 1.53 9.71 2.68
N GLY A 175 0.36 10.15 3.15
CA GLY A 175 0.22 11.18 4.17
C GLY A 175 0.78 10.74 5.52
N THR A 176 0.45 9.52 5.97
CA THR A 176 1.06 8.93 7.16
C THR A 176 2.57 8.75 6.98
N GLY A 177 3.01 8.27 5.83
CA GLY A 177 4.43 8.20 5.48
C GLY A 177 5.14 9.55 5.44
N CYS A 178 4.46 10.64 5.06
CA CYS A 178 5.03 11.99 4.99
C CYS A 178 5.50 12.44 6.37
N ALA A 179 4.72 12.19 7.42
CA ALA A 179 5.06 12.62 8.78
C ALA A 179 6.43 12.04 9.22
N PHE A 180 6.64 10.74 9.01
CA PHE A 180 7.88 10.07 9.40
C PHE A 180 9.04 10.37 8.44
N ALA A 181 8.77 10.42 7.14
CA ALA A 181 9.78 10.77 6.14
C ALA A 181 10.30 12.20 6.33
N ALA A 182 9.41 13.14 6.67
CA ALA A 182 9.76 14.52 6.97
C ALA A 182 10.59 14.63 8.26
N LEU A 183 10.23 13.88 9.32
CA LEU A 183 11.01 13.80 10.55
C LEU A 183 12.45 13.34 10.28
N ILE A 184 12.62 12.25 9.53
CA ILE A 184 13.96 11.75 9.15
C ILE A 184 14.72 12.79 8.31
N GLY A 185 14.02 13.46 7.39
CA GLY A 185 14.59 14.55 6.61
C GLY A 185 15.09 15.71 7.47
N SER A 186 14.35 16.07 8.53
CA SER A 186 14.77 17.10 9.48
C SER A 186 15.98 16.68 10.30
N ILE A 187 15.98 15.46 10.84
CA ILE A 187 17.09 14.94 11.67
C ILE A 187 18.41 14.93 10.89
N LYS A 188 18.38 14.61 9.60
CA LYS A 188 19.57 14.62 8.74
C LYS A 188 20.07 16.01 8.35
N GLN A 189 19.22 17.01 8.48
CA GLN A 189 19.55 18.38 8.13
C GLN A 189 20.31 19.09 9.25
N GLU A 190 20.09 18.66 10.49
CA GLU A 190 20.88 19.04 11.67
C GLU A 190 22.30 18.47 11.61
#